data_AF-A0A9E3CIM1-F1
#
_entry.id   AF-A0A9E3CIM1-F1
#
_cell.length_a   1.000
_cell.length_b   1.000
_cell.length_c   1.000
_cell.angle_alpha   90.00
_cell.angle_beta   90.00
_cell.angle_gamma   90.00
#
_symmetry.space_group_name_H-M   'P 1'
#
loop_
_entity.id
_entity.type
_entity.pdbx_description
1 polymer ?
#
loop_
_entity_poly.entity_id
_entity_poly.type
_entity_poly.pdbx_seq_one_letter_code
_entity_poly.pdbx_strand_id
1 'polypeptide(L)'
;MSRLTRPQRFVAYGLAGWCSEIVSTSIRSRGRDKNWRLTGHTYAWMLPIYGVAAVLFEPADTAARAAGWPWWQRGLAWTAGIYAVEAASGEVLRGLTGEVPWDYSRARGVKPVPAHWRGLVRPAYAPVWFAVGLGMERLHDLLDRVEVAPHTP
;
A
#
# COMPACT_ATOMS: atom_id res chain seq x y z
N MET A 1 -12.75 16.24 22.67
CA MET A 1 -11.92 15.85 21.51
C MET A 1 -12.28 14.42 21.14
N SER A 2 -12.48 14.11 19.85
CA SER A 2 -12.81 12.76 19.41
C SER A 2 -11.68 12.16 18.59
N ARG A 3 -11.47 10.84 18.71
CA ARG A 3 -10.56 10.09 17.84
C ARG A 3 -11.06 10.10 16.40
N LEU A 4 -10.16 9.85 15.46
CA LEU A 4 -10.52 9.71 14.05
C LEU A 4 -11.53 8.58 13.84
N THR A 5 -12.59 8.89 13.09
CA THR A 5 -13.58 7.91 12.63
C THR A 5 -12.98 6.99 11.54
N ARG A 6 -13.55 5.80 11.36
CA ARG A 6 -13.10 4.87 10.30
C ARG A 6 -13.07 5.49 8.89
N PRO A 7 -14.05 6.31 8.46
CA PRO A 7 -13.97 6.99 7.17
C PRO A 7 -12.80 7.98 7.07
N GLN A 8 -12.50 8.73 8.15
CA GLN A 8 -11.34 9.63 8.17
C GLN A 8 -10.03 8.84 8.08
N ARG A 9 -9.93 7.72 8.78
CA ARG A 9 -8.77 6.80 8.69
C ARG A 9 -8.62 6.23 7.28
N PHE A 10 -9.73 5.78 6.67
CA PHE A 10 -9.76 5.31 5.28
C PHE A 10 -9.15 6.34 4.32
N VAL A 11 -9.59 7.61 4.42
CA VAL A 11 -9.05 8.69 3.60
C VAL A 11 -7.57 8.94 3.90
N ALA A 12 -7.18 8.97 5.18
CA ALA A 12 -5.80 9.20 5.58
C ALA A 12 -4.85 8.11 5.03
N TYR A 13 -5.19 6.84 5.17
CA TYR A 13 -4.40 5.74 4.61
C TYR A 13 -4.43 5.71 3.10
N GLY A 14 -5.59 5.95 2.49
CA GLY A 14 -5.73 6.04 1.04
C GLY A 14 -4.76 7.06 0.48
N LEU A 15 -4.77 8.28 1.01
CA LEU A 15 -3.87 9.36 0.60
C LEU A 15 -2.41 9.05 0.91
N ALA A 16 -2.09 8.47 2.08
CA ALA A 16 -0.72 8.11 2.42
C ALA A 16 -0.13 7.08 1.44
N GLY A 17 -0.90 6.03 1.11
CA GLY A 17 -0.51 5.05 0.11
C GLY A 17 -0.36 5.68 -1.28
N TRP A 18 -1.31 6.53 -1.67
CA TRP A 18 -1.31 7.18 -2.99
C TRP A 18 -0.10 8.11 -3.17
N CYS A 19 0.19 8.94 -2.16
CA CYS A 19 1.38 9.79 -2.14
C CYS A 19 2.67 8.96 -2.15
N SER A 20 2.73 7.88 -1.38
CA SER A 20 3.89 6.97 -1.37
C SER A 20 4.13 6.34 -2.75
N GLU A 21 3.07 5.94 -3.45
CA GLU A 21 3.19 5.39 -4.80
C GLU A 21 3.70 6.44 -5.80
N ILE A 22 3.17 7.66 -5.75
CA ILE A 22 3.65 8.78 -6.58
C ILE A 22 5.14 9.03 -6.33
N VAL A 23 5.57 9.09 -5.07
CA VAL A 23 6.99 9.30 -4.72
C VAL A 23 7.85 8.15 -5.22
N SER A 24 7.45 6.89 -4.98
CA SER A 24 8.24 5.72 -5.39
C SER A 24 8.36 5.59 -6.92
N THR A 25 7.30 5.90 -7.67
CA THR A 25 7.31 5.91 -9.13
C THR A 25 8.15 7.05 -9.68
N SER A 26 8.14 8.22 -9.04
CA SER A 26 8.99 9.38 -9.36
C SER A 26 10.48 9.08 -9.17
N ILE A 27 10.84 8.45 -8.05
CA ILE A 27 12.24 8.07 -7.78
C ILE A 27 12.72 7.04 -8.81
N ARG A 28 11.84 6.11 -9.19
CA ARG A 28 12.16 5.10 -10.20
C ARG A 28 12.24 5.68 -11.62
N SER A 29 11.45 6.69 -11.97
CA SER A 29 11.54 7.38 -13.27
C SER A 29 12.86 8.14 -13.39
N ARG A 30 13.32 8.80 -12.31
CA ARG A 30 14.68 9.38 -12.24
C ARG A 30 15.76 8.39 -12.62
N GLY A 31 15.73 7.19 -12.03
CA GLY A 31 16.74 6.15 -12.25
C GLY A 31 16.77 5.63 -13.69
N ARG A 32 15.67 5.76 -14.43
CA ARG A 32 15.54 5.33 -15.83
C ARG A 32 15.87 6.45 -16.81
N ASP A 33 15.24 7.60 -16.63
CA ASP A 33 15.21 8.66 -17.64
C ASP A 33 16.25 9.76 -17.36
N LYS A 34 16.94 9.70 -16.19
CA LYS A 34 17.87 10.71 -15.66
C LYS A 34 17.29 12.14 -15.60
N ASN A 35 15.97 12.26 -15.73
CA ASN A 35 15.26 13.53 -15.79
C ASN A 35 14.86 13.98 -14.37
N TRP A 36 15.19 15.22 -14.03
CA TRP A 36 14.86 15.83 -12.74
C TRP A 36 13.42 16.31 -12.61
N ARG A 37 12.61 16.13 -13.65
CA ARG A 37 11.16 16.37 -13.57
C ARG A 37 10.46 15.43 -12.59
N LEU A 38 11.07 14.28 -12.24
CA LEU A 38 10.58 13.36 -11.20
C LEU A 38 9.09 13.05 -11.33
N THR A 39 8.63 12.74 -12.55
CA THR A 39 7.23 12.44 -12.79
C THR A 39 6.85 11.10 -12.14
N GLY A 40 5.85 11.15 -11.26
CA GLY A 40 5.23 9.99 -10.63
C GLY A 40 3.87 9.69 -11.22
N HIS A 41 3.48 8.42 -11.15
CA HIS A 41 2.20 7.94 -11.66
C HIS A 41 1.56 7.01 -10.64
N THR A 42 0.25 7.11 -10.53
CA THR A 42 -0.60 6.21 -9.74
C THR A 42 -1.97 6.14 -10.42
N TYR A 43 -2.79 5.18 -10.03
CA TYR A 43 -4.12 4.95 -10.58
C TYR A 43 -5.19 5.35 -9.58
N ALA A 44 -6.34 5.82 -10.07
CA ALA A 44 -7.46 6.20 -9.22
C ALA A 44 -7.94 5.04 -8.32
N TRP A 45 -7.87 3.80 -8.82
CA TRP A 45 -8.23 2.58 -8.09
C TRP A 45 -7.32 2.29 -6.89
N MET A 46 -6.11 2.84 -6.83
CA MET A 46 -5.19 2.59 -5.72
C MET A 46 -5.64 3.26 -4.43
N LEU A 47 -6.28 4.43 -4.52
CA LEU A 47 -6.80 5.14 -3.35
C LEU A 47 -7.78 4.28 -2.53
N PRO A 48 -8.87 3.73 -3.11
CA PRO A 48 -9.78 2.86 -2.35
C PRO A 48 -9.14 1.55 -1.93
N ILE A 49 -8.22 0.96 -2.74
CA ILE A 49 -7.51 -0.27 -2.34
C ILE A 49 -6.68 -0.03 -1.08
N TYR A 50 -5.88 1.04 -1.05
CA TYR A 50 -5.06 1.40 0.12
C TYR A 50 -5.92 1.74 1.34
N GLY A 51 -6.99 2.50 1.16
CA GLY A 51 -7.89 2.86 2.24
C GLY A 51 -8.55 1.64 2.88
N VAL A 52 -9.11 0.71 2.08
CA VAL A 52 -9.74 -0.51 2.61
C VAL A 52 -8.70 -1.41 3.28
N ALA A 53 -7.58 -1.67 2.60
CA ALA A 53 -6.55 -2.57 3.10
C ALA A 53 -6.01 -2.12 4.47
N ALA A 54 -5.80 -0.81 4.63
CA ALA A 54 -5.27 -0.27 5.87
C ALA A 54 -6.30 -0.23 7.01
N VAL A 55 -7.60 -0.05 6.73
CA VAL A 55 -8.63 -0.18 7.76
C VAL A 55 -8.79 -1.64 8.21
N LEU A 56 -8.63 -2.61 7.31
CA LEU A 56 -8.62 -4.04 7.65
C LEU A 56 -7.34 -4.47 8.40
N PHE A 57 -6.26 -3.70 8.25
CA PHE A 57 -4.98 -3.95 8.91
C PHE A 57 -5.00 -3.63 10.41
N GLU A 58 -5.72 -2.60 10.85
CA GLU A 58 -5.67 -2.13 12.25
C GLU A 58 -6.05 -3.18 13.30
N PRO A 59 -7.14 -3.97 13.12
CA PRO A 59 -7.46 -5.04 14.07
C PRO A 59 -6.40 -6.14 14.07
N ALA A 60 -5.82 -6.44 12.91
CA ALA A 60 -4.77 -7.45 12.78
C ALA A 60 -3.48 -7.00 13.49
N ASP A 61 -3.07 -5.74 13.32
CA ASP A 61 -1.91 -5.17 14.02
C ASP A 61 -2.09 -5.19 15.53
N THR A 62 -3.26 -4.75 16.00
CA THR A 62 -3.61 -4.78 17.43
C THR A 62 -3.56 -6.21 17.98
N ALA A 63 -4.14 -7.19 17.27
CA ALA A 63 -4.14 -8.58 17.69
C ALA A 63 -2.73 -9.21 17.68
N ALA A 64 -1.92 -8.95 16.66
CA ALA A 64 -0.56 -9.46 16.57
C ALA A 64 0.34 -8.93 17.70
N ARG A 65 0.19 -7.64 18.05
CA ARG A 65 0.90 -7.03 19.18
C ARG A 65 0.43 -7.58 20.51
N ALA A 66 -0.88 -7.75 20.71
CA ALA A 66 -1.44 -8.36 21.92
C ALA A 66 -0.98 -9.83 22.10
N ALA A 67 -0.80 -10.56 20.99
CA ALA A 67 -0.25 -11.91 20.98
C ALA A 67 1.28 -11.96 21.20
N GLY A 68 1.95 -10.82 21.38
CA GLY A 68 3.38 -10.76 21.66
C GLY A 68 4.28 -11.03 20.45
N TRP A 69 3.76 -10.91 19.22
CA TRP A 69 4.56 -11.18 18.02
C TRP A 69 5.73 -10.18 17.91
N PRO A 70 6.98 -10.64 17.75
CA PRO A 70 8.10 -9.75 17.47
C PRO A 70 7.94 -9.06 16.12
N TRP A 71 8.62 -7.92 15.95
CA TRP A 71 8.48 -7.05 14.77
C TRP A 71 8.68 -7.76 13.43
N TRP A 72 9.58 -8.75 13.37
CA TRP A 72 9.85 -9.47 12.12
C TRP A 72 8.71 -10.41 11.72
N GLN A 73 8.01 -11.05 12.67
CA GLN A 73 6.83 -11.87 12.38
C GLN A 73 5.70 -11.01 11.83
N ARG A 74 5.48 -9.84 12.44
CA ARG A 74 4.49 -8.88 11.98
C ARG A 74 4.83 -8.37 10.57
N GLY A 75 6.07 -7.96 10.32
CA GLY A 75 6.50 -7.53 8.99
C GLY A 75 6.31 -8.59 7.91
N LEU A 76 6.54 -9.87 8.21
CA LEU A 76 6.25 -10.99 7.30
C LEU A 76 4.73 -11.15 7.06
N ALA A 77 3.93 -11.08 8.12
CA ALA A 77 2.47 -11.16 8.02
C ALA A 77 1.89 -10.01 7.18
N TRP A 78 2.38 -8.78 7.37
CA TRP A 78 1.99 -7.62 6.57
C TRP A 78 2.40 -7.76 5.12
N THR A 79 3.60 -8.29 4.86
CA THR A 79 4.04 -8.58 3.48
C THR A 79 3.09 -9.56 2.80
N ALA A 80 2.72 -10.65 3.48
CA ALA A 80 1.77 -11.62 2.95
C ALA A 80 0.37 -11.01 2.75
N GLY A 81 -0.11 -10.21 3.70
CA GLY A 81 -1.39 -9.50 3.59
C GLY A 81 -1.42 -8.51 2.42
N ILE A 82 -0.35 -7.74 2.23
CA ILE A 82 -0.21 -6.81 1.10
C ILE A 82 -0.26 -7.57 -0.22
N TYR A 83 0.45 -8.69 -0.36
CA TYR A 83 0.37 -9.52 -1.56
C TYR A 83 -1.04 -10.11 -1.78
N ALA A 84 -1.72 -10.54 -0.71
CA ALA A 84 -3.08 -11.03 -0.81
C ALA A 84 -4.04 -9.95 -1.31
N VAL A 85 -3.92 -8.72 -0.81
CA VAL A 85 -4.69 -7.56 -1.27
C VAL A 85 -4.33 -7.19 -2.72
N GLU A 86 -3.05 -7.14 -3.08
CA GLU A 86 -2.58 -6.86 -4.45
C GLU A 86 -3.14 -7.89 -5.44
N ALA A 87 -3.11 -9.17 -5.08
CA ALA A 87 -3.71 -10.24 -5.87
C ALA A 87 -5.23 -10.12 -5.97
N ALA A 88 -5.93 -9.98 -4.84
CA ALA A 88 -7.39 -9.94 -4.82
C ALA A 88 -7.93 -8.73 -5.58
N SER A 89 -7.37 -7.54 -5.33
CA SER A 89 -7.74 -6.31 -6.05
C SER A 89 -7.41 -6.40 -7.53
N GLY A 90 -6.28 -7.02 -7.89
CA GLY A 90 -5.90 -7.26 -9.27
C GLY A 90 -6.89 -8.16 -10.02
N GLU A 91 -7.33 -9.27 -9.40
CA GLU A 91 -8.36 -10.14 -10.01
C GLU A 91 -9.71 -9.42 -10.13
N VAL A 92 -10.12 -8.65 -9.11
CA VAL A 92 -11.36 -7.85 -9.17
C VAL A 92 -11.31 -6.83 -10.30
N LEU A 93 -10.22 -6.06 -10.42
CA LEU A 93 -10.06 -5.07 -11.49
C LEU A 93 -10.01 -5.72 -12.87
N ARG A 94 -9.33 -6.87 -12.98
CA ARG A 94 -9.31 -7.64 -14.22
C ARG A 94 -10.72 -8.08 -14.63
N GLY A 95 -11.52 -8.54 -13.67
CA GLY A 95 -12.91 -8.94 -13.94
C GLY A 95 -13.82 -7.77 -14.32
N LEU A 96 -13.62 -6.59 -13.73
CA LEU A 96 -14.47 -5.42 -13.95
C LEU A 96 -14.09 -4.59 -15.19
N THR A 97 -12.80 -4.46 -15.47
CA THR A 97 -12.28 -3.54 -16.50
C THR A 97 -11.55 -4.24 -17.64
N GLY A 98 -11.23 -5.54 -17.48
CA GLY A 98 -10.35 -6.27 -18.39
C GLY A 98 -8.86 -5.95 -18.21
N GLU A 99 -8.51 -4.97 -17.36
CA GLU A 99 -7.15 -4.50 -17.17
C GLU A 99 -6.70 -4.58 -15.71
N VAL A 100 -5.38 -4.70 -15.52
CA VAL A 100 -4.73 -4.58 -14.21
C VAL A 100 -3.67 -3.50 -14.32
N PRO A 101 -3.80 -2.38 -13.59
CA PRO A 101 -2.90 -1.25 -13.78
C PRO A 101 -1.42 -1.57 -13.51
N TRP A 102 -1.14 -2.50 -12.59
CA TRP A 102 0.22 -2.90 -12.21
C TRP A 102 0.68 -4.25 -12.81
N ASP A 103 0.09 -4.68 -13.93
CA ASP A 103 0.41 -5.96 -14.60
C ASP A 103 1.92 -6.19 -14.79
N TYR A 104 2.48 -7.11 -13.98
CA TYR A 104 3.89 -7.47 -13.96
C TYR A 104 4.29 -8.47 -15.05
N SER A 105 3.34 -9.02 -15.81
CA SER A 105 3.63 -9.96 -16.91
C SER A 105 4.20 -9.27 -18.15
N ARG A 106 4.05 -7.96 -18.24
CA ARG A 106 4.54 -7.16 -19.37
C ARG A 106 6.04 -6.88 -19.22
N ALA A 107 6.78 -7.16 -20.28
CA ALA A 107 8.18 -6.75 -20.38
C ALA A 107 8.28 -5.22 -20.30
N ARG A 108 9.20 -4.72 -19.45
CA ARG A 108 9.47 -3.28 -19.33
C ARG A 108 10.79 -2.93 -20.00
N GLY A 109 10.72 -2.58 -21.28
CA GLY A 109 11.87 -2.29 -22.12
C GLY A 109 12.66 -3.55 -22.46
N VAL A 110 13.99 -3.48 -22.43
CA VAL A 110 14.90 -4.59 -22.82
C VAL A 110 15.10 -5.63 -21.70
N LYS A 111 14.51 -5.42 -20.51
CA LYS A 111 14.70 -6.32 -19.37
C LYS A 111 13.77 -7.54 -19.44
N PRO A 112 14.24 -8.74 -19.08
CA PRO A 112 13.40 -9.93 -19.03
C PRO A 112 12.24 -9.76 -18.06
N VAL A 113 11.14 -10.46 -18.34
CA VAL A 113 9.94 -10.44 -17.49
C VAL A 113 10.34 -10.92 -16.09
N PRO A 114 10.14 -10.09 -15.05
CA PRO A 114 10.50 -10.48 -13.70
C PRO A 114 9.57 -11.60 -13.22
N ALA A 115 10.08 -12.45 -12.32
CA ALA A 115 9.24 -13.45 -11.65
C ALA A 115 8.01 -12.79 -11.02
N HIS A 116 6.84 -13.32 -11.35
CA HIS A 116 5.55 -12.82 -10.90
C HIS A 116 4.55 -13.97 -10.74
N TRP A 117 3.52 -13.77 -9.94
CA TRP A 117 2.38 -14.67 -9.87
C TRP A 117 1.20 -14.06 -10.64
N ARG A 118 0.79 -14.69 -11.74
CA ARG A 118 -0.34 -14.28 -12.62
C ARG A 118 -0.33 -12.81 -13.09
N GLY A 119 0.86 -12.19 -13.15
CA GLY A 119 1.02 -10.77 -13.44
C GLY A 119 0.58 -9.83 -12.31
N LEU A 120 0.13 -10.36 -11.17
CA LEU A 120 -0.46 -9.56 -10.09
C LEU A 120 0.49 -9.25 -8.95
N VAL A 121 1.32 -10.23 -8.59
CA VAL A 121 2.22 -10.13 -7.44
C VAL A 121 3.64 -10.35 -7.88
N ARG A 122 4.56 -9.53 -7.36
CA ARG A 122 6.00 -9.63 -7.63
C ARG A 122 6.78 -9.97 -6.35
N PRO A 123 7.19 -11.24 -6.13
CA PRO A 123 7.87 -11.68 -4.91
C PRO A 123 9.13 -10.87 -4.55
N ALA A 124 9.83 -10.33 -5.54
CA ALA A 124 11.01 -9.49 -5.34
C ALA A 124 10.74 -8.18 -4.57
N TYR A 125 9.48 -7.75 -4.43
CA TYR A 125 9.10 -6.59 -3.63
C TYR A 125 8.89 -6.91 -2.15
N ALA A 126 9.12 -8.16 -1.71
CA ALA A 126 8.93 -8.55 -0.31
C ALA A 126 9.69 -7.64 0.67
N PRO A 127 10.97 -7.25 0.44
CA PRO A 127 11.66 -6.33 1.34
C PRO A 127 10.99 -4.94 1.43
N VAL A 128 10.45 -4.45 0.32
CA VAL A 128 9.73 -3.17 0.26
C VAL A 128 8.41 -3.29 1.03
N TRP A 129 7.63 -4.33 0.78
CA TRP A 129 6.36 -4.55 1.47
C TRP A 129 6.51 -4.82 2.96
N PHE A 130 7.59 -5.48 3.34
CA PHE A 130 7.95 -5.65 4.74
C PHE A 130 8.18 -4.29 5.42
N ALA A 131 8.97 -3.41 4.80
CA ALA A 131 9.21 -2.06 5.32
C ALA A 131 7.93 -1.21 5.33
N VAL A 132 7.11 -1.29 4.27
CA VAL A 132 5.81 -0.61 4.20
C VAL A 132 4.87 -1.10 5.29
N GLY A 133 4.78 -2.40 5.53
CA GLY A 133 3.94 -2.98 6.58
C GLY A 133 4.32 -2.47 7.98
N LEU A 134 5.62 -2.41 8.30
CA LEU A 134 6.08 -1.80 9.54
C LEU A 134 5.83 -0.29 9.59
N GLY A 135 5.93 0.40 8.45
CA GLY A 135 5.56 1.81 8.32
C GLY A 135 4.07 2.05 8.57
N MET A 136 3.21 1.13 8.14
CA MET A 136 1.77 1.16 8.40
C MET A 136 1.47 1.03 9.89
N GLU A 137 2.21 0.22 10.64
CA GLU A 137 2.08 0.20 12.11
C GLU A 137 2.38 1.58 12.73
N ARG A 138 3.41 2.28 12.23
CA ARG A 138 3.74 3.63 12.72
C ARG A 138 2.70 4.66 12.35
N LEU A 139 2.11 4.54 11.16
CA LEU A 139 1.00 5.39 10.74
C LEU A 139 -0.25 5.10 11.58
N HIS A 140 -0.52 3.85 11.89
CA HIS A 140 -1.60 3.44 12.79
C HIS A 140 -1.43 4.06 14.19
N ASP A 141 -0.24 3.91 14.79
CA ASP A 141 0.13 4.53 16.07
C ASP A 141 -0.03 6.07 16.04
N LEU A 142 0.29 6.71 14.90
CA LEU A 142 0.13 8.16 14.72
C LEU A 142 -1.34 8.55 14.68
N LEU A 143 -2.16 7.85 13.89
CA LEU A 143 -3.58 8.15 13.74
C LEU A 143 -4.35 7.93 15.05
N ASP A 144 -3.91 6.99 15.90
CA ASP A 144 -4.47 6.80 17.25
C ASP A 144 -4.24 8.01 18.18
N ARG A 145 -3.19 8.80 17.93
CA ARG A 145 -2.85 10.01 18.71
C ARG A 145 -3.49 11.28 18.15
N VAL A 146 -4.06 11.23 16.94
CA VAL A 146 -4.71 12.39 16.34
C VAL A 146 -6.09 12.56 16.95
N GLU A 147 -6.27 13.69 17.61
CA GLU A 147 -7.53 14.12 18.16
C GLU A 147 -8.11 15.26 17.32
N VAL A 148 -9.37 15.14 16.92
CA VAL A 148 -10.06 16.18 16.15
C VAL A 148 -10.86 17.04 17.12
N ALA A 149 -10.61 18.35 17.07
CA ALA A 149 -11.42 19.33 17.80
C ALA A 149 -12.79 19.45 17.11
N PRO A 150 -13.89 19.55 17.88
CA PRO A 150 -15.20 19.77 17.28
C PRO A 150 -15.20 21.10 16.50
N HIS A 151 -15.60 21.04 15.23
CA HIS A 151 -15.81 22.24 14.43
C HIS A 151 -17.05 22.96 14.99
N THR A 152 -16.83 24.08 15.67
CA THR A 152 -17.93 24.93 16.13
C THR A 152 -18.20 25.93 15.01
N PRO A 153 -19.42 25.95 14.43
CA PRO A 153 -19.76 26.84 13.31
C PRO A 153 -19.76 28.32 13.72
#